data_AF-A0A7J3T1T2-F1
#
_entry.id   AF-A0A7J3T1T2-F1
#
_cell.length_a   1.000
_cell.length_b   1.000
_cell.length_c   1.000
_cell.angle_alpha   90.00
_cell.angle_beta   90.00
_cell.angle_gamma   90.00
#
_symmetry.space_group_name_H-M   'P 1'
#
loop_
_entity.id
_entity.type
_entity.pdbx_description
1 polymer ?
#
loop_
_entity_poly.entity_id
_entity_poly.type
_entity_poly.pdbx_seq_one_letter_code
_entity_poly.pdbx_strand_id
1 'polypeptide(L)'
;MDEVFKEVSDTLKIGKVEKYGPDELPAGPELEKAKEIILVEGRADIINLMRCGLLNTVALEGAKVAESIKTLCKEKEATALLDGDRGGDLIFKELLQVTDIKYIARAPRGKEVEELNCKEIFDALEARIPIKEAVSMKPETPKSLKREKPKVEMPKEILEAMKSLEGTLEAVLLNERFEQIERLPVSQLAEKLQQVEGVDTIVFDGIITQRVVDVASEKNIKRIVASRVSDAVKPSLTVELMTFAEVAPS
;
A
#
# COMPACT_ATOMS: atom_id res chain seq x y z
N MET A 1 -31.52 -36.81 20.47
CA MET A 1 -31.37 -35.42 20.00
C MET A 1 -30.71 -34.55 21.07
N ASP A 2 -30.84 -34.88 22.37
CA ASP A 2 -30.21 -34.14 23.47
C ASP A 2 -28.77 -34.56 23.85
N GLU A 3 -28.25 -35.70 23.38
CA GLU A 3 -26.86 -36.10 23.64
C GLU A 3 -25.85 -35.32 22.79
N VAL A 4 -26.24 -34.93 21.57
CA VAL A 4 -25.38 -34.13 20.66
C VAL A 4 -25.13 -32.74 21.23
N PHE A 5 -26.10 -32.14 21.94
CA PHE A 5 -25.92 -30.82 22.59
C PHE A 5 -25.08 -30.89 23.87
N LYS A 6 -24.97 -32.06 24.49
CA LYS A 6 -24.17 -32.24 25.71
C LYS A 6 -22.67 -32.28 25.41
N GLU A 7 -22.26 -32.83 24.27
CA GLU A 7 -20.86 -32.75 23.78
C GLU A 7 -20.45 -31.32 23.37
N VAL A 8 -21.40 -30.52 22.90
CA VAL A 8 -21.17 -29.09 22.58
C VAL A 8 -20.87 -28.28 23.85
N SER A 9 -21.32 -28.75 25.02
CA SER A 9 -21.15 -28.06 26.31
C SER A 9 -19.73 -28.21 26.87
N ASP A 10 -19.12 -29.39 26.72
CA ASP A 10 -17.76 -29.68 27.23
C ASP A 10 -16.65 -29.08 26.33
N THR A 11 -16.99 -28.68 25.11
CA THR A 11 -16.08 -28.04 24.13
C THR A 11 -15.96 -26.51 24.36
N LEU A 12 -16.81 -25.93 25.20
CA LEU A 12 -16.86 -24.47 25.49
C LEU A 12 -15.88 -24.01 26.59
N LYS A 13 -14.72 -24.65 26.72
CA LYS A 13 -13.54 -23.89 27.17
C LYS A 13 -13.02 -23.11 25.96
N ILE A 14 -13.78 -22.11 25.51
CA ILE A 14 -13.23 -21.08 24.62
C ILE A 14 -11.97 -20.60 25.34
N GLY A 15 -10.80 -20.81 24.72
CA GLY A 15 -9.54 -20.37 25.29
C GLY A 15 -9.63 -18.89 25.67
N LYS A 16 -8.87 -18.47 26.67
CA LYS A 16 -8.76 -17.03 26.91
C LYS A 16 -7.96 -16.44 25.76
N VAL A 17 -8.24 -15.18 25.42
CA VAL A 17 -7.36 -14.39 24.57
C VAL A 17 -5.98 -14.37 25.22
N GLU A 18 -4.97 -14.82 24.49
CA GLU A 18 -3.58 -14.84 24.90
C GLU A 18 -2.87 -13.60 24.40
N LYS A 19 -1.61 -13.44 24.80
CA LYS A 19 -0.74 -12.36 24.32
C LYS A 19 0.36 -12.96 23.46
N TYR A 20 0.67 -12.31 22.36
CA TYR A 20 1.68 -12.74 21.41
C TYR A 20 2.80 -11.70 21.26
N GLY A 21 4.03 -12.19 21.28
CA GLY A 21 5.23 -11.39 21.01
C GLY A 21 5.59 -10.38 22.10
N PRO A 22 6.73 -9.68 21.93
CA PRO A 22 7.16 -8.59 22.82
C PRO A 22 6.18 -7.41 22.89
N ASP A 23 5.35 -7.26 21.86
CA ASP A 23 4.32 -6.22 21.75
C ASP A 23 3.04 -6.57 22.55
N GLU A 24 2.98 -7.76 23.17
CA GLU A 24 1.84 -8.26 23.95
C GLU A 24 0.49 -8.26 23.21
N LEU A 25 0.52 -8.50 21.90
CA LEU A 25 -0.67 -8.39 21.04
C LEU A 25 -1.73 -9.44 21.41
N PRO A 26 -3.02 -9.07 21.47
CA PRO A 26 -4.10 -10.04 21.64
C PRO A 26 -4.05 -11.12 20.56
N ALA A 27 -4.15 -12.37 20.99
CA ALA A 27 -4.04 -13.53 20.11
C ALA A 27 -5.00 -14.66 20.53
N GLY A 28 -5.37 -15.47 19.55
CA GLY A 28 -6.03 -16.75 19.79
C GLY A 28 -5.04 -17.80 20.29
N PRO A 29 -5.48 -18.78 21.07
CA PRO A 29 -4.62 -19.74 21.78
C PRO A 29 -3.89 -20.73 20.84
N GLU A 30 -4.26 -20.79 19.56
CA GLU A 30 -3.62 -21.69 18.59
C GLU A 30 -2.72 -20.95 17.59
N LEU A 31 -2.52 -19.64 17.77
CA LEU A 31 -1.73 -18.81 16.86
C LEU A 31 -0.32 -19.37 16.60
N GLU A 32 0.40 -19.78 17.64
CA GLU A 32 1.79 -20.26 17.50
C GLU A 32 1.89 -21.60 16.77
N LYS A 33 0.89 -22.47 16.91
CA LYS A 33 0.89 -23.82 16.31
C LYS A 33 0.37 -23.82 14.87
N ALA A 34 -0.46 -22.83 14.51
CA ALA A 34 -1.08 -22.76 13.20
C ALA A 34 -0.07 -22.41 12.09
N LYS A 35 -0.25 -22.97 10.89
CA LYS A 35 0.52 -22.58 9.68
C LYS A 35 -0.12 -21.41 8.93
N GLU A 36 -1.45 -21.35 9.00
CA GLU A 36 -2.28 -20.28 8.48
C GLU A 36 -2.80 -19.46 9.66
N ILE A 37 -2.84 -18.14 9.51
CA ILE A 37 -3.29 -17.23 10.57
C ILE A 37 -4.24 -16.17 10.03
N ILE A 38 -5.08 -15.64 10.91
CA ILE A 38 -6.03 -14.58 10.60
C ILE A 38 -5.64 -13.32 11.38
N LEU A 39 -5.35 -12.24 10.66
CA LEU A 39 -5.09 -10.92 11.22
C LEU A 39 -6.42 -10.16 11.32
N VAL A 40 -6.69 -9.55 12.48
CA VAL A 40 -7.88 -8.74 12.74
C VAL A 40 -7.49 -7.38 13.34
N GLU A 41 -8.40 -6.42 13.35
CA GLU A 41 -8.08 -5.05 13.81
C GLU A 41 -7.91 -5.00 15.32
N GLY A 42 -8.86 -5.61 16.03
CA GLY A 42 -9.00 -5.47 17.46
C GLY A 42 -9.24 -6.77 18.22
N ARG A 43 -9.23 -6.63 19.54
CA ARG A 43 -9.48 -7.74 20.47
C ARG A 43 -10.92 -8.26 20.41
N ALA A 44 -11.89 -7.40 20.11
CA ALA A 44 -13.29 -7.80 20.02
C ALA A 44 -13.52 -8.76 18.85
N ASP A 45 -12.86 -8.52 17.72
CA ASP A 45 -12.83 -9.42 16.56
C ASP A 45 -12.32 -10.80 16.96
N ILE A 46 -11.20 -10.88 17.69
CA ILE A 46 -10.66 -12.16 18.19
C ILE A 46 -11.71 -12.90 19.00
N ILE A 47 -12.36 -12.20 19.94
CA ILE A 47 -13.39 -12.83 20.78
C ILE A 47 -14.52 -13.36 19.92
N ASN A 48 -14.94 -12.62 18.89
CA ASN A 48 -15.99 -13.07 17.99
C ASN A 48 -15.56 -14.28 17.15
N LEU A 49 -14.36 -14.25 16.56
CA LEU A 49 -13.80 -15.35 15.77
C LEU A 49 -13.60 -16.62 16.63
N MET A 50 -13.14 -16.47 17.87
CA MET A 50 -12.97 -17.60 18.79
C MET A 50 -14.31 -18.24 19.18
N ARG A 51 -15.40 -17.46 19.28
CA ARG A 51 -16.76 -18.02 19.47
C ARG A 51 -17.20 -18.88 18.29
N CYS A 52 -16.63 -18.62 17.11
CA CYS A 52 -16.88 -19.38 15.89
C CYS A 52 -15.86 -20.51 15.65
N GLY A 53 -14.96 -20.77 16.62
CA GLY A 53 -13.97 -21.85 16.53
C GLY A 53 -12.69 -21.49 15.78
N LEU A 54 -12.49 -20.22 15.41
CA LEU A 54 -11.27 -19.73 14.78
C LEU A 54 -10.28 -19.28 15.87
N LEU A 55 -9.31 -20.14 16.18
CA LEU A 55 -8.39 -19.96 17.31
C LEU A 55 -6.98 -19.48 16.89
N ASN A 56 -6.73 -19.36 15.59
CA ASN A 56 -5.46 -18.98 14.96
C ASN A 56 -5.41 -17.49 14.59
N THR A 57 -5.92 -16.63 15.47
CA THR A 57 -6.13 -15.19 15.21
C THR A 57 -5.09 -14.33 15.92
N VAL A 58 -4.79 -13.14 15.39
CA VAL A 58 -3.98 -12.12 16.06
C VAL A 58 -4.47 -10.71 15.72
N ALA A 59 -4.50 -9.82 16.71
CA ALA A 59 -4.93 -8.44 16.54
C ALA A 59 -3.75 -7.52 16.23
N LEU A 60 -4.01 -6.46 15.47
CA LEU A 60 -3.03 -5.41 15.18
C LEU A 60 -2.93 -4.35 16.28
N GLU A 61 -4.03 -4.12 17.02
CA GLU A 61 -4.15 -3.07 18.06
C GLU A 61 -3.70 -1.68 17.59
N GLY A 62 -4.39 -1.19 16.55
CA GLY A 62 -4.24 0.17 16.04
C GLY A 62 -3.68 0.23 14.62
N ALA A 63 -3.50 1.45 14.12
CA ALA A 63 -3.16 1.68 12.72
C ALA A 63 -1.68 1.37 12.38
N LYS A 64 -0.78 1.33 13.37
CA LYS A 64 0.65 1.08 13.14
C LYS A 64 0.95 -0.40 13.37
N VAL A 65 1.39 -1.10 12.32
CA VAL A 65 1.68 -2.53 12.39
C VAL A 65 2.98 -2.80 13.17
N ALA A 66 2.87 -3.58 14.24
CA ALA A 66 3.97 -3.99 15.11
C ALA A 66 4.98 -4.92 14.41
N GLU A 67 6.22 -4.96 14.90
CA GLU A 67 7.29 -5.78 14.29
C GLU A 67 7.02 -7.29 14.44
N SER A 68 6.36 -7.68 15.53
CA SER A 68 5.89 -9.05 15.75
C SER A 68 4.99 -9.53 14.61
N ILE A 69 4.10 -8.68 14.10
CA ILE A 69 3.21 -9.00 12.97
C ILE A 69 4.00 -9.14 11.67
N LYS A 70 4.98 -8.25 11.42
CA LYS A 70 5.79 -8.32 10.20
C LYS A 70 6.60 -9.61 10.12
N THR A 71 7.15 -10.05 11.25
CA THR A 71 7.87 -11.33 11.36
C THR A 71 6.91 -12.49 11.13
N LEU A 72 5.76 -12.47 11.81
CA LEU A 72 4.76 -13.52 11.72
C LEU A 72 4.22 -13.72 10.29
N CYS A 73 3.98 -12.63 9.55
CA CYS A 73 3.54 -12.68 8.15
C CYS A 73 4.59 -13.24 7.17
N LYS A 74 5.87 -13.31 7.56
CA LYS A 74 6.93 -13.96 6.74
C LYS A 74 7.01 -15.46 7.00
N GLU A 75 6.70 -15.87 8.23
CA GLU A 75 6.80 -17.27 8.67
C GLU A 75 5.52 -18.07 8.37
N LYS A 76 4.37 -17.40 8.36
CA LYS A 76 3.04 -18.02 8.26
C LYS A 76 2.22 -17.44 7.11
N GLU A 77 1.30 -18.25 6.61
CA GLU A 77 0.36 -17.80 5.59
C GLU A 77 -0.74 -16.95 6.25
N ALA A 78 -0.70 -15.64 6.01
CA ALA A 78 -1.57 -14.70 6.68
C ALA A 78 -2.74 -14.22 5.81
N THR A 79 -3.95 -14.29 6.35
CA THR A 79 -5.17 -13.68 5.81
C THR A 79 -5.57 -12.51 6.70
N ALA A 80 -5.72 -11.31 6.15
CA ALA A 80 -6.30 -10.19 6.89
C ALA A 80 -7.84 -10.24 6.78
N LEU A 81 -8.56 -10.15 7.89
CA LEU A 81 -10.01 -10.00 7.94
C LEU A 81 -10.30 -8.64 8.59
N LEU A 82 -10.76 -7.68 7.80
CA LEU A 82 -10.90 -6.28 8.22
C LEU A 82 -12.34 -5.79 8.08
N ASP A 83 -12.66 -4.72 8.80
CA ASP A 83 -13.99 -4.13 8.86
C ASP A 83 -14.48 -3.64 7.50
N GLY A 84 -15.79 -3.56 7.31
CA GLY A 84 -16.42 -3.14 6.06
C GLY A 84 -16.43 -1.63 5.85
N ASP A 85 -15.52 -0.90 6.49
CA ASP A 85 -15.56 0.55 6.66
C ASP A 85 -14.27 1.25 6.14
N ARG A 86 -14.14 2.54 6.45
CA ARG A 86 -12.96 3.33 6.05
C ARG A 86 -11.74 3.04 6.94
N GLY A 87 -11.94 2.67 8.21
CA GLY A 87 -10.88 2.24 9.12
C GLY A 87 -10.14 1.02 8.58
N GLY A 88 -10.89 -0.03 8.24
CA GLY A 88 -10.34 -1.26 7.66
C GLY A 88 -9.64 -1.03 6.32
N ASP A 89 -10.09 -0.06 5.51
CA ASP A 89 -9.39 0.35 4.29
C ASP A 89 -8.01 0.97 4.55
N LEU A 90 -7.85 1.72 5.64
CA LEU A 90 -6.56 2.33 6.00
C LEU A 90 -5.60 1.28 6.56
N ILE A 91 -6.10 0.40 7.42
CA ILE A 91 -5.33 -0.72 7.97
C ILE A 91 -4.86 -1.65 6.86
N PHE A 92 -5.72 -1.92 5.87
CA PHE A 92 -5.33 -2.71 4.70
C PHE A 92 -4.15 -2.09 3.96
N LYS A 93 -4.16 -0.76 3.74
CA LYS A 93 -3.07 -0.05 3.06
C LYS A 93 -1.76 -0.14 3.84
N GLU A 94 -1.80 0.00 5.16
CA GLU A 94 -0.61 -0.13 5.99
C GLU A 94 -0.06 -1.57 5.91
N LEU A 95 -0.92 -2.58 6.07
CA LEU A 95 -0.53 -3.99 5.98
C LEU A 95 0.17 -4.31 4.65
N LEU A 96 -0.35 -3.80 3.53
CA LEU A 96 0.26 -3.97 2.21
C LEU A 96 1.66 -3.34 2.10
N GLN A 97 1.92 -2.24 2.82
CA GLN A 97 3.21 -1.56 2.77
C GLN A 97 4.29 -2.29 3.56
N VAL A 98 3.91 -2.90 4.69
CA VAL A 98 4.86 -3.36 5.71
C VAL A 98 4.89 -4.87 5.93
N THR A 99 3.95 -5.63 5.35
CA THR A 99 3.82 -7.09 5.53
C THR A 99 3.62 -7.85 4.22
N ASP A 100 3.87 -9.16 4.26
CA ASP A 100 3.71 -10.09 3.12
C ASP A 100 2.41 -10.93 3.20
N ILE A 101 1.29 -10.32 3.62
CA ILE A 101 -0.02 -11.00 3.69
C ILE A 101 -0.42 -11.60 2.34
N LYS A 102 -1.10 -12.75 2.36
CA LYS A 102 -1.46 -13.52 1.14
C LYS A 102 -2.88 -13.24 0.68
N TYR A 103 -3.80 -13.06 1.61
CA TYR A 103 -5.22 -12.85 1.30
C TYR A 103 -5.80 -11.71 2.13
N ILE A 104 -6.84 -11.09 1.58
CA ILE A 104 -7.70 -10.12 2.27
C ILE A 104 -9.15 -10.60 2.20
N ALA A 105 -9.81 -10.61 3.34
CA ALA A 105 -11.23 -10.76 3.51
C ALA A 105 -11.78 -9.45 4.10
N ARG A 106 -13.00 -9.08 3.71
CA ARG A 106 -13.68 -7.88 4.22
C ARG A 106 -15.03 -8.26 4.78
N ALA A 107 -15.36 -7.71 5.94
CA ALA A 107 -16.74 -7.70 6.41
C ALA A 107 -17.65 -7.00 5.38
N PRO A 108 -18.96 -7.34 5.35
CA PRO A 108 -19.94 -6.63 4.54
C PRO A 108 -19.87 -5.12 4.76
N ARG A 109 -20.12 -4.35 3.69
CA ARG A 109 -19.99 -2.89 3.72
C ARG A 109 -20.77 -2.27 4.90
N GLY A 110 -20.08 -1.50 5.73
CA GLY A 110 -20.63 -0.83 6.91
C GLY A 110 -20.85 -1.71 8.14
N LYS A 111 -20.39 -2.97 8.13
CA LYS A 111 -20.34 -3.83 9.32
C LYS A 111 -18.92 -3.98 9.84
N GLU A 112 -18.81 -4.12 11.15
CA GLU A 112 -17.56 -4.45 11.84
C GLU A 112 -17.46 -5.96 12.05
N VAL A 113 -16.24 -6.49 12.11
CA VAL A 113 -15.99 -7.93 12.30
C VAL A 113 -16.54 -8.42 13.64
N GLU A 114 -16.52 -7.57 14.68
CA GLU A 114 -17.12 -7.87 15.99
C GLU A 114 -18.64 -8.08 15.96
N GLU A 115 -19.34 -7.61 14.91
CA GLU A 115 -20.81 -7.72 14.77
C GLU A 115 -21.26 -8.91 13.92
N LEU A 116 -20.34 -9.60 13.24
CA LEU A 116 -20.68 -10.68 12.32
C LEU A 116 -21.10 -11.94 13.06
N ASN A 117 -22.08 -12.67 12.51
CA ASN A 117 -22.33 -14.03 12.97
C ASN A 117 -21.33 -15.02 12.34
N CYS A 118 -21.24 -16.24 12.88
CA CYS A 118 -20.26 -17.22 12.39
C CYS A 118 -20.39 -17.53 10.89
N LYS A 119 -21.62 -17.60 10.36
CA LYS A 119 -21.82 -17.81 8.93
C LYS A 119 -21.24 -16.67 8.11
N GLU A 120 -21.49 -15.42 8.50
CA GLU A 120 -20.94 -14.24 7.81
C GLU A 120 -19.40 -14.20 7.86
N ILE A 121 -18.79 -14.64 8.97
CA ILE A 121 -17.32 -14.75 9.09
C ILE A 121 -16.77 -15.80 8.12
N PHE A 122 -17.36 -16.99 8.08
CA PHE A 122 -16.92 -18.04 7.16
C PHE A 122 -17.15 -17.66 5.70
N ASP A 123 -18.31 -17.06 5.37
CA ASP A 123 -18.59 -16.56 4.03
C ASP A 123 -17.55 -15.50 3.59
N ALA A 124 -17.14 -14.60 4.50
CA ALA A 124 -16.11 -13.60 4.23
C ALA A 124 -14.71 -14.21 4.03
N LEU A 125 -14.36 -15.23 4.82
CA LEU A 125 -13.08 -15.94 4.70
C LEU A 125 -13.02 -16.83 3.45
N GLU A 126 -14.12 -17.46 3.05
CA GLU A 126 -14.21 -18.21 1.79
C GLU A 126 -14.10 -17.28 0.58
N ALA A 127 -14.70 -16.08 0.65
CA ALA A 127 -14.61 -15.04 -0.36
C ALA A 127 -13.29 -14.23 -0.30
N ARG A 128 -12.29 -14.67 0.47
CA ARG A 128 -10.99 -13.97 0.58
C ARG A 128 -10.32 -13.86 -0.79
N ILE A 129 -9.79 -12.67 -1.07
CA ILE A 129 -9.16 -12.36 -2.34
C ILE A 129 -7.65 -12.42 -2.16
N PRO A 130 -6.90 -13.12 -3.03
CA PRO A 130 -5.44 -13.04 -3.03
C PRO A 130 -4.99 -11.59 -3.21
N ILE A 131 -3.97 -11.15 -2.49
CA ILE A 131 -3.52 -9.75 -2.58
C ILE A 131 -3.16 -9.33 -4.00
N LYS A 132 -2.62 -10.26 -4.81
CA LYS A 132 -2.33 -10.04 -6.24
C LYS A 132 -3.59 -9.64 -7.03
N GLU A 133 -4.75 -10.17 -6.67
CA GLU A 133 -6.03 -9.89 -7.31
C GLU A 133 -6.74 -8.71 -6.65
N ALA A 134 -6.64 -8.55 -5.33
CA ALA A 134 -7.24 -7.44 -4.58
C ALA A 134 -6.65 -6.07 -4.98
N VAL A 135 -5.35 -6.04 -5.30
CA VAL A 135 -4.69 -4.85 -5.88
C VAL A 135 -5.14 -4.61 -7.33
N SER A 136 -5.64 -5.64 -8.02
CA SER A 136 -6.11 -5.57 -9.42
C SER A 136 -7.62 -5.27 -9.56
N MET A 137 -8.39 -5.29 -8.46
CA MET A 137 -9.87 -5.29 -8.48
C MET A 137 -10.56 -3.99 -8.01
N LYS A 138 -9.88 -2.87 -7.80
CA LYS A 138 -10.57 -1.58 -7.58
C LYS A 138 -10.71 -0.77 -8.89
N PRO A 139 -11.91 -0.27 -9.24
CA PRO A 139 -12.11 0.67 -10.34
C PRO A 139 -11.53 2.04 -9.96
N GLU A 140 -10.73 2.59 -10.88
CA GLU A 140 -10.34 3.99 -11.05
C GLU A 140 -10.06 4.81 -9.77
N THR A 141 -8.79 4.84 -9.34
CA THR A 141 -7.98 6.08 -9.29
C THR A 141 -6.53 5.74 -8.89
N PRO A 142 -5.52 6.47 -9.43
CA PRO A 142 -4.17 5.95 -9.60
C PRO A 142 -3.19 6.41 -8.50
N LYS A 143 -2.24 5.53 -8.15
CA LYS A 143 -0.82 5.76 -7.77
C LYS A 143 -0.31 4.54 -6.96
N SER A 144 0.60 3.73 -7.53
CA SER A 144 2.06 3.76 -7.26
C SER A 144 2.42 3.20 -5.86
N LEU A 145 3.22 2.15 -5.63
CA LEU A 145 4.19 1.40 -6.43
C LEU A 145 4.41 0.00 -5.82
N LYS A 146 4.41 -1.04 -6.66
CA LYS A 146 5.55 -1.96 -6.85
C LYS A 146 5.36 -2.58 -8.23
N ARG A 147 6.03 -1.97 -9.21
CA ARG A 147 6.01 -2.34 -10.62
C ARG A 147 6.75 -3.68 -10.81
N GLU A 148 6.05 -4.76 -11.11
CA GLU A 148 6.47 -5.54 -12.28
C GLU A 148 6.06 -4.71 -13.48
N LYS A 149 7.05 -4.16 -14.21
CA LYS A 149 6.85 -3.19 -15.29
C LYS A 149 5.88 -3.74 -16.35
N PRO A 150 4.67 -3.18 -16.54
CA PRO A 150 4.11 -3.12 -17.88
C PRO A 150 4.91 -2.04 -18.62
N LYS A 151 5.38 -2.32 -19.83
CA LYS A 151 6.03 -1.33 -20.68
C LYS A 151 5.03 -0.19 -20.93
N VAL A 152 5.15 0.90 -20.18
CA VAL A 152 4.49 2.16 -20.53
C VAL A 152 5.19 2.63 -21.78
N GLU A 153 4.49 2.66 -22.91
CA GLU A 153 4.95 3.38 -24.09
C GLU A 153 5.03 4.87 -23.70
N MET A 154 6.20 5.27 -23.23
CA MET A 154 6.51 6.67 -22.94
C MET A 154 6.44 7.44 -24.27
N PRO A 155 5.80 8.62 -24.31
CA PRO A 155 5.83 9.48 -25.50
C PRO A 155 7.27 9.64 -26.00
N LYS A 156 7.47 9.50 -27.31
CA LYS A 156 8.82 9.47 -27.93
C LYS A 156 9.60 10.74 -27.58
N GLU A 157 8.91 11.83 -27.39
CA GLU A 157 9.42 13.16 -27.09
C GLU A 157 10.16 13.19 -25.73
N ILE A 158 9.66 12.47 -24.72
CA ILE A 158 10.34 12.36 -23.41
C ILE A 158 11.59 11.50 -23.52
N LEU A 159 11.52 10.41 -24.30
CA LEU A 159 12.66 9.51 -24.52
C LEU A 159 13.79 10.21 -25.30
N GLU A 160 13.42 11.01 -26.31
CA GLU A 160 14.35 11.84 -27.06
C GLU A 160 14.95 12.94 -26.19
N ALA A 161 14.12 13.63 -25.40
CA ALA A 161 14.59 14.64 -24.46
C ALA A 161 15.60 14.04 -23.47
N MET A 162 15.30 12.88 -22.86
CA MET A 162 16.21 12.19 -21.95
C MET A 162 17.56 11.86 -22.59
N LYS A 163 17.56 11.25 -23.78
CA LYS A 163 18.81 10.92 -24.50
C LYS A 163 19.62 12.16 -24.87
N SER A 164 18.95 13.27 -25.19
CA SER A 164 19.60 14.53 -25.54
C SER A 164 20.14 15.31 -24.34
N LEU A 165 19.73 14.93 -23.12
CA LEU A 165 20.07 15.61 -21.88
C LEU A 165 21.10 14.85 -21.05
N GLU A 166 21.24 13.53 -21.23
CA GLU A 166 22.20 12.70 -20.49
C GLU A 166 23.64 13.21 -20.69
N GLY A 167 24.27 13.65 -19.60
CA GLY A 167 25.63 14.20 -19.59
C GLY A 167 25.74 15.68 -19.94
N THR A 168 24.62 16.39 -20.10
CA THR A 168 24.60 17.82 -20.48
C THR A 168 24.33 18.77 -19.31
N LEU A 169 23.81 18.28 -18.18
CA LEU A 169 23.34 19.11 -17.05
C LEU A 169 22.30 20.17 -17.45
N GLU A 170 21.52 19.89 -18.49
CA GLU A 170 20.44 20.73 -18.96
C GLU A 170 19.06 20.16 -18.58
N ALA A 171 18.05 21.01 -18.70
CA ALA A 171 16.65 20.75 -18.44
C ALA A 171 15.82 21.15 -19.65
N VAL A 172 14.76 20.40 -19.93
CA VAL A 172 13.73 20.68 -20.91
C VAL A 172 12.38 20.77 -20.20
N LEU A 173 11.65 21.83 -20.46
CA LEU A 173 10.28 22.05 -20.00
C LEU A 173 9.32 21.65 -21.11
N LEU A 174 8.34 20.82 -20.78
CA LEU A 174 7.33 20.30 -21.71
C LEU A 174 5.94 20.75 -21.26
N ASN A 175 5.08 21.05 -22.23
CA ASN A 175 3.66 21.32 -21.99
C ASN A 175 2.84 20.01 -21.91
N GLU A 176 1.52 20.11 -21.70
CA GLU A 176 0.61 18.94 -21.64
C GLU A 176 0.58 18.09 -22.92
N ARG A 177 1.04 18.63 -24.05
CA ARG A 177 1.15 17.95 -25.34
C ARG A 177 2.54 17.36 -25.60
N PHE A 178 3.42 17.38 -24.59
CA PHE A 178 4.84 16.98 -24.70
C PHE A 178 5.65 17.80 -25.70
N GLU A 179 5.20 19.02 -26.01
CA GLU A 179 5.96 19.95 -26.83
C GLU A 179 6.96 20.72 -25.96
N GLN A 180 8.18 20.87 -26.46
CA GLN A 180 9.22 21.63 -25.80
C GLN A 180 8.85 23.11 -25.73
N ILE A 181 8.68 23.60 -24.50
CA ILE A 181 8.50 25.02 -24.20
C ILE A 181 9.88 25.69 -24.19
N GLU A 182 10.83 25.12 -23.44
CA GLU A 182 12.12 25.75 -23.19
C GLU A 182 13.18 24.71 -22.83
N ARG A 183 14.46 25.00 -23.15
CA ARG A 183 15.63 24.25 -22.69
C ARG A 183 16.59 25.20 -21.99
N LEU A 184 17.11 24.80 -20.84
CA LEU A 184 17.91 25.64 -19.96
C LEU A 184 18.88 24.82 -19.10
N PRO A 185 19.96 25.42 -18.56
CA PRO A 185 20.83 24.74 -17.59
C PRO A 185 20.08 24.39 -16.30
N VAL A 186 20.37 23.23 -15.70
CA VAL A 186 19.76 22.78 -14.43
C VAL A 186 19.99 23.78 -13.30
N SER A 187 21.11 24.49 -13.30
CA SER A 187 21.42 25.54 -12.32
C SER A 187 20.40 26.67 -12.29
N GLN A 188 19.73 26.94 -13.41
CA GLN A 188 18.73 28.01 -13.56
C GLN A 188 17.29 27.49 -13.48
N LEU A 189 17.10 26.17 -13.38
CA LEU A 189 15.78 25.52 -13.43
C LEU A 189 14.82 26.05 -12.36
N ALA A 190 15.26 26.14 -11.11
CA ALA A 190 14.40 26.57 -10.01
C ALA A 190 13.90 28.01 -10.14
N GLU A 191 14.73 28.93 -10.65
CA GLU A 191 14.36 30.33 -10.86
C GLU A 191 13.45 30.48 -12.07
N LYS A 192 13.75 29.77 -13.16
CA LYS A 192 12.97 29.87 -14.39
C LYS A 192 11.59 29.24 -14.27
N LEU A 193 11.47 28.13 -13.54
CA LEU A 193 10.17 27.49 -13.23
C LEU A 193 9.21 28.43 -12.51
N GLN A 194 9.70 29.42 -11.75
CA GLN A 194 8.83 30.42 -11.11
C GLN A 194 8.25 31.43 -12.12
N GLN A 195 8.90 31.62 -13.26
CA GLN A 195 8.52 32.63 -14.27
C GLN A 195 7.69 32.05 -15.41
N VAL A 196 7.84 30.76 -15.70
CA VAL A 196 7.15 30.09 -16.80
C VAL A 196 5.82 29.50 -16.31
N GLU A 197 4.79 29.60 -17.14
CA GLU A 197 3.47 29.00 -16.91
C GLU A 197 3.14 28.00 -18.03
N GLY A 198 2.25 27.04 -17.75
CA GLY A 198 1.86 26.01 -18.71
C GLY A 198 2.84 24.84 -18.87
N VAL A 199 3.79 24.70 -17.93
CA VAL A 199 4.67 23.53 -17.84
C VAL A 199 3.91 22.38 -17.18
N ASP A 200 3.85 21.23 -17.84
CA ASP A 200 3.25 20.01 -17.30
C ASP A 200 4.31 19.00 -16.87
N THR A 201 5.39 18.88 -17.65
CA THR A 201 6.46 17.89 -17.44
C THR A 201 7.84 18.56 -17.51
N ILE A 202 8.71 18.25 -16.56
CA ILE A 202 10.12 18.68 -16.56
C ILE A 202 11.00 17.46 -16.78
N VAL A 203 11.96 17.54 -17.71
CA VAL A 203 12.99 16.51 -17.90
C VAL A 203 14.36 17.17 -17.70
N PHE A 204 15.20 16.70 -16.79
CA PHE A 204 16.52 17.30 -16.60
C PHE A 204 17.61 16.35 -16.12
N ASP A 205 18.84 16.59 -16.55
CA ASP A 205 19.98 15.80 -16.13
C ASP A 205 20.57 16.32 -14.80
N GLY A 206 19.96 15.89 -13.70
CA GLY A 206 20.40 16.28 -12.36
C GLY A 206 19.67 15.55 -11.24
N ILE A 207 19.91 16.00 -10.01
CA ILE A 207 19.31 15.43 -8.80
C ILE A 207 18.01 16.18 -8.50
N ILE A 208 16.90 15.45 -8.35
CA ILE A 208 15.66 16.00 -7.80
C ILE A 208 15.90 16.34 -6.34
N THR A 209 15.78 17.63 -6.00
CA THR A 209 15.86 18.16 -4.63
C THR A 209 14.49 18.61 -4.17
N GLN A 210 14.29 18.73 -2.85
CA GLN A 210 13.01 19.18 -2.27
C GLN A 210 12.58 20.54 -2.85
N ARG A 211 13.52 21.48 -3.05
CA ARG A 211 13.24 22.79 -3.64
C ARG A 211 12.61 22.71 -5.03
N VAL A 212 13.05 21.77 -5.87
CA VAL A 212 12.47 21.59 -7.22
C VAL A 212 11.06 21.00 -7.13
N VAL A 213 10.83 20.07 -6.19
CA VAL A 213 9.51 19.48 -5.93
C VAL A 213 8.52 20.51 -5.41
N ASP A 214 8.96 21.39 -4.50
CA ASP A 214 8.12 22.45 -3.94
C ASP A 214 7.67 23.43 -5.04
N VAL A 215 8.62 23.92 -5.85
CA VAL A 215 8.32 24.83 -6.98
C VAL A 215 7.41 24.15 -8.02
N ALA A 216 7.64 22.88 -8.31
CA ALA A 216 6.79 22.11 -9.22
C ALA A 216 5.36 21.95 -8.68
N SER A 217 5.23 21.73 -7.36
CA SER A 217 3.92 21.60 -6.71
C SER A 217 3.16 22.93 -6.70
N GLU A 218 3.84 24.06 -6.48
CA GLU A 218 3.24 25.40 -6.55
C GLU A 218 2.74 25.75 -7.96
N LYS A 219 3.46 25.27 -8.98
CA LYS A 219 3.16 25.54 -10.40
C LYS A 219 2.24 24.50 -11.05
N ASN A 220 1.67 23.56 -10.29
CA ASN A 220 0.82 22.47 -10.79
C ASN A 220 1.49 21.59 -11.87
N ILE A 221 2.80 21.40 -11.77
CA ILE A 221 3.55 20.53 -12.67
C ILE A 221 3.27 19.09 -12.30
N LYS A 222 2.78 18.31 -13.26
CA LYS A 222 2.35 16.92 -13.00
C LYS A 222 3.53 15.96 -12.91
N ARG A 223 4.62 16.20 -13.64
CA ARG A 223 5.74 15.24 -13.73
C ARG A 223 7.12 15.88 -13.72
N ILE A 224 8.04 15.22 -13.01
CA ILE A 224 9.47 15.50 -13.03
C ILE A 224 10.21 14.22 -13.37
N VAL A 225 11.03 14.27 -14.41
CA VAL A 225 11.92 13.19 -14.84
C VAL A 225 13.36 13.68 -14.69
N ALA A 226 14.18 12.98 -13.92
CA ALA A 226 15.59 13.37 -13.77
C ALA A 226 16.54 12.18 -13.70
N SER A 227 17.85 12.44 -13.64
CA SER A 227 18.83 11.35 -13.55
C SER A 227 18.76 10.61 -12.22
N ARG A 228 18.54 11.33 -11.10
CA ARG A 228 18.43 10.75 -9.74
C ARG A 228 17.48 11.53 -8.85
N VAL A 229 16.96 10.89 -7.80
CA VAL A 229 16.21 11.55 -6.72
C VAL A 229 17.08 11.63 -5.48
N SER A 230 17.06 12.76 -4.76
CA SER A 230 17.74 12.87 -3.46
C SER A 230 16.93 12.16 -2.35
N ASP A 231 17.63 11.48 -1.44
CA ASP A 231 17.02 10.76 -0.30
C ASP A 231 16.24 11.67 0.66
N ALA A 232 16.48 12.99 0.62
CA ALA A 232 15.80 13.98 1.44
C ALA A 232 14.45 14.45 0.87
N VAL A 233 14.06 13.97 -0.33
CA VAL A 233 12.83 14.38 -1.00
C VAL A 233 11.62 13.67 -0.39
N LYS A 234 10.66 14.45 0.10
CA LYS A 234 9.38 13.91 0.56
C LYS A 234 8.42 13.69 -0.62
N PRO A 235 7.63 12.61 -0.62
CA PRO A 235 6.63 12.39 -1.66
C PRO A 235 5.59 13.52 -1.67
N SER A 236 5.42 14.19 -2.82
CA SER A 236 4.29 15.09 -3.04
C SER A 236 3.13 14.31 -3.67
N LEU A 237 1.91 14.54 -3.19
CA LEU A 237 0.71 13.92 -3.77
C LEU A 237 0.38 14.51 -5.16
N THR A 238 0.91 15.69 -5.48
CA THR A 238 0.60 16.46 -6.68
C THR A 238 1.58 16.19 -7.83
N VAL A 239 2.85 15.89 -7.52
CA VAL A 239 3.94 15.78 -8.50
C VAL A 239 4.42 14.33 -8.61
N GLU A 240 4.45 13.78 -9.83
CA GLU A 240 5.03 12.48 -10.14
C GLU A 240 6.54 12.60 -10.35
N LEU A 241 7.34 11.93 -9.53
CA LEU A 241 8.81 11.89 -9.65
C LEU A 241 9.22 10.60 -10.36
N MET A 242 10.06 10.73 -11.39
CA MET A 242 10.59 9.63 -12.17
C MET A 242 12.10 9.79 -12.37
N THR A 243 12.80 8.66 -12.47
CA THR A 243 14.23 8.64 -12.80
C THR A 243 14.48 8.14 -14.22
N PHE A 244 15.61 8.52 -14.83
CA PHE A 244 16.00 7.99 -16.14
C PHE A 244 16.07 6.46 -16.15
N ALA A 245 16.52 5.84 -15.04
CA ALA A 245 16.57 4.39 -14.89
C ALA A 245 15.18 3.72 -14.87
N GLU A 246 14.15 4.43 -14.40
CA GLU A 246 12.77 3.94 -14.42
C GLU A 246 12.10 4.12 -15.79
N VAL A 247 12.49 5.15 -16.53
CA VAL A 247 11.89 5.54 -17.81
C VAL A 247 12.60 4.92 -19.02
N ALA A 248 13.86 4.53 -18.90
CA ALA A 248 14.60 3.89 -19.98
C ALA A 248 13.93 2.57 -20.41
N PRO A 249 13.56 2.42 -21.70
CA PRO A 249 13.09 1.15 -22.23
C PRO A 249 14.27 0.18 -22.26
N SER A 250 14.04 -1.02 -21.73
CA SER A 250 14.97 -2.15 -21.81
C SER A 250 15.09 -2.66 -23.24
#